data_AF-A0A7L4KEF5-F1
#
_entry.id   AF-A0A7L4KEF5-F1
#
_cell.length_a   1.000
_cell.length_b   1.000
_cell.length_c   1.000
_cell.angle_alpha   90.00
_cell.angle_beta   90.00
_cell.angle_gamma   90.00
#
_symmetry.space_group_name_H-M   'P 1'
#
loop_
_entity.id
_entity.type
_entity.pdbx_description
1 polymer ?
#
loop_
_entity_poly.entity_id
_entity_poly.type
_entity_poly.pdbx_seq_one_letter_code
_entity_poly.pdbx_strand_id
1 'polypeptide(L)'
;QEWKNSFVTWDPRDFCNISQVVLPMETYWSPHILILERVNRQNSNFDYVTIGHNGSFVSTQPFQVTLTCSLMILKFPFDTQTCNVSVASFLHPAVTEFVMKTKRTAAAMMKDSQSYFLTDGEWKFTNLSFIEYIEQLDNGEFSVVTYVVSMERRPTLYILNLILPTCALYLLDMAVLFGPSSLEEKISFQIAIILGSSMLAVILNNILPTSSNKPPMIGTH
;
A
#
# COMPACT_ATOMS: atom_id res chain seq x y z
N GLN A 1 16.08 -8.56 -5.65
CA GLN A 1 17.37 -8.01 -5.22
C GLN A 1 18.45 -8.49 -6.15
N GLU A 2 19.44 -7.65 -6.44
CA GLU A 2 20.63 -8.03 -7.20
C GLU A 2 21.85 -7.36 -6.60
N TRP A 3 22.90 -8.13 -6.34
CA TRP A 3 24.19 -7.62 -5.89
C TRP A 3 25.32 -8.41 -6.54
N LYS A 4 26.56 -7.95 -6.39
CA LYS A 4 27.73 -8.59 -6.98
C LYS A 4 28.74 -8.93 -5.89
N ASN A 5 29.30 -10.13 -5.96
CA ASN A 5 30.39 -10.57 -5.10
C ASN A 5 31.52 -11.14 -5.96
N SER A 6 32.68 -10.47 -5.95
CA SER A 6 33.85 -10.86 -6.74
C SER A 6 34.52 -12.16 -6.27
N PHE A 7 34.29 -12.57 -5.02
CA PHE A 7 34.87 -13.80 -4.46
C PHE A 7 34.15 -15.07 -4.96
N VAL A 8 32.97 -14.93 -5.57
CA VAL A 8 32.16 -16.04 -6.07
C VAL A 8 32.08 -15.93 -7.59
N THR A 9 33.21 -16.15 -8.26
CA THR A 9 33.33 -16.13 -9.72
C THR A 9 34.01 -17.40 -10.22
N TRP A 10 33.62 -17.87 -11.40
CA TRP A 10 34.28 -19.01 -12.05
C TRP A 10 34.28 -18.85 -13.58
N ASP A 11 35.22 -19.52 -14.26
CA ASP A 11 35.18 -19.66 -15.71
C ASP A 11 34.26 -20.84 -16.06
N PRO A 12 33.16 -20.63 -16.79
CA PRO A 12 32.26 -21.71 -17.19
C PRO A 12 32.98 -22.86 -17.90
N ARG A 13 34.09 -22.59 -18.61
CA ARG A 13 34.84 -23.62 -19.34
C ARG A 13 35.47 -24.67 -18.44
N ASP A 14 35.81 -24.30 -17.20
CA ASP A 14 36.37 -25.21 -16.21
C ASP A 14 35.28 -26.07 -15.54
N PHE A 15 34.00 -25.70 -15.72
CA PHE A 15 32.84 -26.31 -15.06
C PHE A 15 31.74 -26.64 -16.07
N CYS A 16 32.05 -27.39 -17.13
CA CYS A 16 31.07 -27.92 -18.09
C CYS A 16 30.15 -26.85 -18.73
N ASN A 17 30.66 -25.63 -18.95
CA ASN A 17 29.91 -24.46 -19.43
C ASN A 17 28.73 -24.05 -18.54
N ILE A 18 28.77 -24.36 -17.25
CA ILE A 18 27.77 -23.91 -16.28
C ILE A 18 27.94 -22.40 -16.07
N SER A 19 26.90 -21.63 -16.42
CA SER A 19 26.89 -20.16 -16.31
C SER A 19 26.16 -19.64 -15.07
N GLN A 20 25.29 -20.45 -14.46
CA GLN A 20 24.52 -20.09 -13.28
C GLN A 20 24.22 -21.31 -12.41
N VAL A 21 24.12 -21.11 -11.10
CA VAL A 21 23.74 -22.12 -10.11
C VAL A 21 22.72 -21.55 -9.13
N VAL A 22 21.85 -22.40 -8.59
CA VAL A 22 20.88 -22.02 -7.54
C VAL A 22 21.31 -22.67 -6.25
N LEU A 23 21.57 -21.87 -5.21
CA LEU A 23 22.08 -22.34 -3.94
C LEU A 23 21.29 -21.73 -2.77
N PRO A 24 21.33 -22.36 -1.58
CA PRO A 24 20.70 -21.80 -0.39
C PRO A 24 21.28 -20.42 -0.04
N MET A 25 20.44 -19.46 0.33
CA MET A 25 20.90 -18.11 0.66
C MET A 25 21.71 -18.06 1.95
N GLU A 26 21.39 -18.92 2.93
CA GLU A 26 21.99 -18.92 4.27
C GLU A 26 23.51 -19.14 4.27
N THR A 27 24.06 -19.75 3.21
CA THR A 27 25.49 -19.98 3.08
C THR A 27 26.26 -18.78 2.55
N TYR A 28 25.56 -17.74 2.07
CA TYR A 28 26.15 -16.57 1.43
C TYR A 28 25.79 -15.29 2.17
N TRP A 29 26.70 -14.32 2.12
CA TRP A 29 26.38 -12.97 2.58
C TRP A 29 25.29 -12.36 1.69
N SER A 30 24.32 -11.72 2.34
CA SER A 30 23.25 -11.00 1.69
C SER A 30 22.96 -9.67 2.38
N PRO A 31 22.55 -8.63 1.63
CA PRO A 31 22.25 -7.34 2.22
C PRO A 31 20.97 -7.41 3.05
N HIS A 32 21.08 -7.03 4.32
CA HIS A 32 19.94 -6.99 5.22
C HIS A 32 19.08 -5.74 4.99
N ILE A 33 17.98 -5.89 4.26
CA ILE A 33 17.03 -4.80 4.00
C ILE A 33 15.77 -4.91 4.87
N LEU A 34 15.26 -3.77 5.31
CA LEU A 34 14.08 -3.62 6.15
C LEU A 34 13.10 -2.64 5.50
N ILE A 35 11.80 -2.86 5.73
CA ILE A 35 10.76 -1.89 5.35
C ILE A 35 10.38 -1.10 6.60
N LEU A 36 10.53 0.23 6.56
CA LEU A 36 10.39 1.08 7.74
C LEU A 36 8.96 1.15 8.26
N GLU A 37 7.98 1.24 7.36
CA GLU A 37 6.56 1.39 7.69
C GLU A 37 5.90 0.04 8.06
N ARG A 38 6.67 -1.04 8.21
CA ARG A 38 6.13 -2.38 8.45
C ARG A 38 5.57 -2.55 9.87
N VAL A 39 4.36 -3.11 9.98
CA VAL A 39 3.71 -3.42 11.27
C VAL A 39 4.02 -4.84 11.75
N ASN A 40 3.93 -5.81 10.84
CA ASN A 40 4.06 -7.24 11.19
C ASN A 40 5.52 -7.69 11.22
N ARG A 41 5.85 -8.72 11.99
CA ARG A 41 7.20 -9.32 11.95
C ARG A 41 7.53 -9.81 10.54
N GLN A 42 8.80 -9.71 10.17
CA GLN A 42 9.31 -10.11 8.88
C GLN A 42 9.60 -11.61 8.85
N ASN A 43 8.72 -12.38 8.21
CA ASN A 43 9.00 -13.76 7.81
C ASN A 43 9.66 -13.70 6.42
N SER A 44 10.93 -13.31 6.36
CA SER A 44 11.71 -13.39 5.12
C SER A 44 12.39 -14.75 5.06
N ASN A 45 11.78 -15.71 4.37
CA ASN A 45 12.44 -16.96 4.02
C ASN A 45 13.08 -16.79 2.64
N PHE A 46 14.23 -16.12 2.59
CA PHE A 46 15.07 -16.13 1.40
C PHE A 46 15.74 -17.50 1.31
N ASP A 47 15.03 -18.51 0.83
CA ASP A 47 15.58 -19.88 0.86
C ASP A 47 16.68 -20.09 -0.20
N TYR A 48 16.55 -19.45 -1.37
CA TYR A 48 17.45 -19.68 -2.51
C TYR A 48 17.88 -18.39 -3.22
N VAL A 49 19.08 -18.41 -3.78
CA VAL A 49 19.64 -17.36 -4.63
C VAL A 49 20.23 -17.95 -5.90
N THR A 50 20.02 -17.26 -7.02
CA THR A 50 20.68 -17.59 -8.29
C THR A 50 22.00 -16.86 -8.37
N ILE A 51 23.09 -17.60 -8.54
CA ILE A 51 24.45 -17.08 -8.64
C ILE A 51 24.93 -17.26 -10.07
N GLY A 52 25.37 -16.18 -10.72
CA GLY A 52 25.99 -16.19 -12.04
C GLY A 52 27.51 -16.34 -11.97
N HIS A 53 28.10 -16.90 -13.02
CA HIS A 53 29.56 -17.12 -13.12
C HIS A 53 30.40 -15.83 -12.98
N ASN A 54 29.79 -14.69 -13.31
CA ASN A 54 30.36 -13.35 -13.18
C ASN A 54 30.25 -12.77 -11.75
N GLY A 55 29.77 -13.56 -10.79
CA GLY A 55 29.58 -13.18 -9.40
C GLY A 55 28.33 -12.35 -9.14
N SER A 56 27.36 -12.35 -10.06
CA SER A 56 26.05 -11.75 -9.79
C SER A 56 25.21 -12.67 -8.91
N PHE A 57 24.56 -12.09 -7.91
CA PHE A 57 23.59 -12.76 -7.05
C PHE A 57 22.24 -12.14 -7.35
N VAL A 58 21.26 -12.97 -7.70
CA VAL A 58 19.89 -12.54 -8.00
C VAL A 58 18.94 -13.33 -7.12
N SER A 59 18.20 -12.63 -6.28
CA SER A 59 17.11 -13.21 -5.49
C SER A 59 15.81 -12.50 -5.81
N THR A 60 14.80 -13.27 -6.25
CA THR A 60 13.46 -12.78 -6.56
C THR A 60 12.46 -13.64 -5.83
N GLN A 61 11.69 -13.04 -4.92
CA GLN A 61 10.66 -13.73 -4.18
C GLN A 61 9.45 -12.84 -3.98
N PRO A 62 8.23 -13.38 -4.09
CA PRO A 62 7.02 -12.66 -3.69
C PRO A 62 7.00 -12.55 -2.16
N PHE A 63 6.59 -11.40 -1.65
CA PHE A 63 6.36 -11.22 -0.22
C PHE A 63 5.08 -10.41 0.02
N GLN A 64 4.41 -10.71 1.12
CA GLN A 64 3.27 -9.94 1.62
C GLN A 64 3.72 -9.11 2.82
N VAL A 65 3.35 -7.83 2.83
CA VAL A 65 3.68 -6.92 3.92
C VAL A 65 2.46 -6.08 4.30
N THR A 66 2.33 -5.83 5.59
CA THR A 66 1.35 -4.90 6.15
C THR A 66 2.10 -3.65 6.61
N LEU A 67 1.68 -2.49 6.11
CA LEU A 67 2.35 -1.21 6.32
C LEU A 67 1.45 -0.24 7.06
N THR A 68 2.05 0.69 7.80
CA THR A 68 1.39 1.90 8.29
C THR A 68 1.38 2.96 7.19
N CYS A 69 0.23 3.62 7.03
CA CYS A 69 0.08 4.72 6.09
C CYS A 69 -0.94 5.72 6.64
N SER A 70 -0.62 7.00 6.52
CA SER A 70 -1.53 8.07 6.91
C SER A 70 -2.57 8.31 5.81
N LEU A 71 -3.84 8.05 6.12
CA LEU A 71 -4.93 8.16 5.15
C LEU A 71 -5.60 9.54 5.21
N MET A 72 -5.80 10.15 4.05
CA MET A 72 -6.53 11.40 3.88
C MET A 72 -8.00 11.10 3.52
N ILE A 73 -8.90 11.14 4.50
CA ILE A 73 -10.31 10.78 4.31
C ILE A 73 -11.23 11.97 3.97
N LEU A 74 -10.67 13.17 3.78
CA LEU A 74 -11.47 14.39 3.57
C LEU A 74 -12.50 14.23 2.44
N LYS A 75 -12.10 13.62 1.33
CA LYS A 75 -12.94 13.40 0.15
C LYS A 75 -13.62 12.03 0.09
N PHE A 76 -13.64 11.28 1.18
CA PHE A 76 -14.27 9.96 1.22
C PHE A 76 -15.72 10.03 0.71
N PRO A 77 -16.19 9.08 -0.15
CA PRO A 77 -15.49 7.89 -0.69
C PRO A 77 -14.74 8.13 -2.03
N PHE A 78 -14.56 9.37 -2.45
CA PHE A 78 -13.88 9.79 -3.68
C PHE A 78 -12.42 10.19 -3.40
N ASP A 79 -11.77 9.46 -2.51
CA ASP A 79 -10.42 9.74 -2.02
C ASP A 79 -9.33 9.06 -2.85
N THR A 80 -8.17 9.72 -2.89
CA THR A 80 -6.91 9.16 -3.39
C THR A 80 -5.93 9.12 -2.23
N GLN A 81 -5.30 7.97 -2.04
CA GLN A 81 -4.33 7.72 -0.98
C GLN A 81 -2.93 7.60 -1.57
N THR A 82 -1.96 8.14 -0.85
CA THR A 82 -0.54 8.07 -1.20
C THR A 82 0.20 7.52 0.00
N CYS A 83 0.77 6.33 -0.17
CA CYS A 83 1.48 5.61 0.89
C CYS A 83 2.94 5.45 0.52
N ASN A 84 3.80 5.63 1.52
CA ASN A 84 5.25 5.45 1.37
C ASN A 84 5.62 4.04 1.82
N VAL A 85 6.49 3.41 1.04
CA VAL A 85 7.12 2.13 1.35
C VAL A 85 8.62 2.33 1.27
N SER A 86 9.26 2.56 2.40
CA SER A 86 10.67 2.89 2.50
C SER A 86 11.48 1.65 2.82
N VAL A 87 12.41 1.31 1.92
CA VAL A 87 13.36 0.21 2.08
C VAL A 87 14.70 0.78 2.52
N ALA A 88 15.19 0.34 3.66
CA ALA A 88 16.44 0.82 4.27
C ALA A 88 17.35 -0.35 4.67
N SER A 89 18.65 -0.09 4.82
CA SER A 89 19.62 -1.01 5.42
C SER A 89 20.39 -0.29 6.52
N PHE A 90 20.15 -0.65 7.79
CA PHE A 90 20.76 -0.02 8.95
C PHE A 90 22.07 -0.68 9.42
N LEU A 91 22.40 -1.87 8.90
CA LEU A 91 23.58 -2.61 9.37
C LEU A 91 24.88 -2.20 8.69
N HIS A 92 24.79 -1.49 7.56
CA HIS A 92 25.91 -1.07 6.75
C HIS A 92 25.85 0.44 6.54
N PRO A 93 26.92 1.19 6.87
CA PRO A 93 27.00 2.60 6.53
C PRO A 93 26.87 2.79 5.01
N ALA A 94 26.01 3.72 4.62
CA ALA A 94 25.90 4.19 3.26
C ALA A 94 27.20 4.87 2.82
N VAL A 95 27.37 5.00 1.50
CA VAL A 95 28.52 5.67 0.84
C VAL A 95 29.81 4.85 0.86
N THR A 96 30.13 4.14 1.94
CA THR A 96 31.38 3.36 2.05
C THR A 96 31.20 1.88 1.69
N GLU A 97 30.08 1.26 2.08
CA GLU A 97 29.89 -0.19 1.94
C GLU A 97 28.69 -0.57 1.08
N PHE A 98 27.56 0.12 1.24
CA PHE A 98 26.30 -0.32 0.66
C PHE A 98 25.43 0.84 0.16
N VAL A 99 25.03 0.79 -1.11
CA VAL A 99 24.11 1.75 -1.73
C VAL A 99 23.02 1.01 -2.47
N MET A 100 21.77 1.28 -2.11
CA MET A 100 20.60 0.73 -2.79
C MET A 100 20.18 1.62 -3.94
N LYS A 101 19.85 0.98 -5.07
CA LYS A 101 19.32 1.62 -6.25
C LYS A 101 18.22 0.78 -6.87
N THR A 102 17.29 1.44 -7.54
CA THR A 102 16.26 0.79 -8.31
C THR A 102 16.82 0.33 -9.66
N LYS A 103 16.54 -0.92 -10.04
CA LYS A 103 16.99 -1.48 -11.34
C LYS A 103 16.10 -1.05 -12.52
N ARG A 104 14.81 -0.80 -12.26
CA ARG A 104 13.80 -0.51 -13.28
C ARG A 104 13.30 0.92 -13.14
N THR A 105 12.86 1.50 -14.25
CA THR A 105 12.21 2.81 -14.26
C THR A 105 10.79 2.72 -13.69
N ALA A 106 10.28 3.84 -13.16
CA ALA A 106 8.93 3.92 -12.61
C ALA A 106 7.87 3.48 -13.64
N ALA A 107 8.01 3.90 -14.90
CA ALA A 107 7.11 3.52 -15.98
C ALA A 107 7.09 2.00 -16.26
N ALA A 108 8.26 1.35 -16.22
CA ALA A 108 8.33 -0.10 -16.42
C ALA A 108 7.69 -0.86 -15.25
N MET A 109 7.99 -0.44 -14.01
CA MET A 109 7.37 -1.02 -12.81
C MET A 109 5.85 -0.81 -12.77
N MET A 110 5.36 0.34 -13.25
CA MET A 110 3.93 0.62 -13.36
C MET A 110 3.24 -0.35 -14.33
N LYS A 111 3.83 -0.55 -15.51
CA LYS A 111 3.31 -1.47 -16.53
C LYS A 111 3.27 -2.92 -16.03
N ASP A 112 4.35 -3.35 -15.38
CA ASP A 112 4.42 -4.69 -14.78
C ASP A 112 3.38 -4.84 -13.66
N SER A 113 3.27 -3.86 -12.76
CA SER A 113 2.29 -3.89 -11.68
C SER A 113 0.86 -4.04 -12.21
N GLN A 114 0.51 -3.32 -13.28
CA GLN A 114 -0.80 -3.39 -13.92
C GLN A 114 -1.13 -4.78 -14.49
N SER A 115 -0.14 -5.54 -14.96
CA SER A 115 -0.39 -6.88 -15.53
C SER A 115 -0.61 -7.96 -14.46
N TYR A 116 -0.18 -7.71 -13.21
CA TYR A 116 -0.36 -8.65 -12.11
C TYR A 116 -1.71 -8.49 -11.37
N PHE A 117 -2.47 -7.43 -11.61
CA PHE A 117 -3.80 -7.27 -10.99
C PHE A 117 -4.80 -8.25 -11.60
N LEU A 118 -5.29 -9.20 -10.79
CA LEU A 118 -6.27 -10.21 -11.21
C LEU A 118 -7.70 -9.67 -11.26
N THR A 119 -8.03 -8.73 -10.38
CA THR A 119 -9.39 -8.20 -10.23
C THR A 119 -9.39 -6.72 -9.93
N ASP A 120 -10.43 -6.06 -10.43
CA ASP A 120 -10.82 -4.70 -10.08
C ASP A 120 -11.40 -4.66 -8.66
N GLY A 121 -10.53 -4.62 -7.66
CA GLY A 121 -10.90 -4.45 -6.26
C GLY A 121 -11.41 -3.03 -5.95
N GLU A 122 -11.57 -2.73 -4.66
CA GLU A 122 -11.98 -1.40 -4.18
C GLU A 122 -10.99 -0.31 -4.58
N TRP A 123 -9.70 -0.64 -4.66
CA TRP A 123 -8.63 0.30 -4.95
C TRP A 123 -8.13 0.14 -6.38
N LYS A 124 -8.10 1.25 -7.11
CA LYS A 124 -7.46 1.37 -8.41
C LYS A 124 -6.05 1.89 -8.22
N PHE A 125 -5.06 1.14 -8.68
CA PHE A 125 -3.68 1.57 -8.68
C PHE A 125 -3.46 2.66 -9.75
N THR A 126 -3.02 3.85 -9.34
CA THR A 126 -2.94 5.02 -10.23
C THR A 126 -1.52 5.42 -10.58
N ASN A 127 -0.61 5.40 -9.61
CA ASN A 127 0.77 5.83 -9.83
C ASN A 127 1.75 5.11 -8.90
N LEU A 128 2.98 5.00 -9.39
CA LEU A 128 4.14 4.52 -8.65
C LEU A 128 5.33 5.40 -8.99
N SER A 129 5.90 6.04 -7.98
CA SER A 129 7.19 6.71 -8.08
C SER A 129 8.13 6.19 -6.99
N PHE A 130 9.40 6.54 -7.09
CA PHE A 130 10.37 6.21 -6.07
C PHE A 130 11.36 7.36 -5.89
N ILE A 131 11.94 7.44 -4.70
CA ILE A 131 12.94 8.43 -4.30
C ILE A 131 14.10 7.66 -3.69
N GLU A 132 15.30 7.89 -4.20
CA GLU A 132 16.55 7.31 -3.69
C GLU A 132 17.32 8.41 -2.96
N TYR A 133 17.65 8.20 -1.69
CA TYR A 133 18.41 9.17 -0.91
C TYR A 133 19.26 8.49 0.17
N ILE A 134 20.15 9.27 0.77
CA ILE A 134 20.95 8.87 1.93
C ILE A 134 20.42 9.64 3.13
N GLU A 135 20.05 8.93 4.17
CA GLU A 135 19.58 9.50 5.42
C GLU A 135 20.73 9.52 6.43
N GLN A 136 20.98 10.68 7.02
CA GLN A 136 21.97 10.82 8.09
C GLN A 136 21.27 10.66 9.44
N LEU A 137 21.74 9.71 10.23
CA LEU A 137 21.33 9.50 11.61
C LEU A 137 22.56 9.69 12.51
N ASP A 138 22.34 9.92 13.82
CA ASP A 138 23.43 10.12 14.79
C ASP A 138 24.49 9.00 14.77
N ASN A 139 24.10 7.80 14.32
CA ASN A 139 24.93 6.59 14.30
C ASN A 139 25.52 6.25 12.93
N GLY A 140 25.33 7.10 11.90
CA GLY A 140 25.86 6.88 10.56
C GLY A 140 24.92 7.30 9.44
N GLU A 141 25.40 7.16 8.21
CA GLU A 141 24.60 7.39 6.99
C GLU A 141 23.98 6.07 6.54
N PHE A 142 22.72 6.07 6.08
CA PHE A 142 22.03 4.87 5.60
C PHE A 142 21.35 5.12 4.25
N SER A 143 21.41 4.12 3.37
CA SER A 143 20.80 4.22 2.05
C SER A 143 19.32 3.88 2.19
N VAL A 144 18.45 4.74 1.66
CA VAL A 144 17.00 4.57 1.70
C VAL A 144 16.42 4.72 0.30
N VAL A 145 15.52 3.81 -0.05
CA VAL A 145 14.72 3.88 -1.27
C VAL A 145 13.25 3.88 -0.87
N THR A 146 12.57 5.00 -1.07
CA THR A 146 11.15 5.16 -0.77
C THR A 146 10.32 5.01 -2.03
N TYR A 147 9.48 3.99 -2.08
CA TYR A 147 8.45 3.83 -3.09
C TYR A 147 7.19 4.57 -2.66
N VAL A 148 6.71 5.48 -3.50
CA VAL A 148 5.48 6.23 -3.28
C VAL A 148 4.39 5.60 -4.13
N VAL A 149 3.45 4.95 -3.46
CA VAL A 149 2.34 4.22 -4.07
C VAL A 149 1.07 5.05 -3.96
N SER A 150 0.47 5.37 -5.10
CA SER A 150 -0.82 6.08 -5.14
C SER A 150 -1.94 5.15 -5.61
N MET A 151 -3.05 5.20 -4.87
CA MET A 151 -4.26 4.42 -5.14
C MET A 151 -5.50 5.29 -5.02
N GLU A 152 -6.46 5.08 -5.91
CA GLU A 152 -7.75 5.77 -5.96
C GLU A 152 -8.87 4.81 -5.55
N ARG A 153 -9.75 5.24 -4.65
CA ARG A 153 -10.89 4.40 -4.21
C ARG A 153 -11.97 4.39 -5.29
N ARG A 154 -12.56 3.23 -5.56
CA ARG A 154 -13.76 3.07 -6.39
C ARG A 154 -15.01 3.29 -5.52
N PRO A 155 -15.76 4.39 -5.72
CA PRO A 155 -16.83 4.78 -4.80
C PRO A 155 -18.14 4.02 -5.03
N THR A 156 -18.24 3.14 -6.04
CA THR A 156 -19.51 2.56 -6.52
C THR A 156 -20.35 1.92 -5.42
N LEU A 157 -19.75 1.12 -4.55
CA LEU A 157 -20.47 0.47 -3.45
C LEU A 157 -20.91 1.47 -2.38
N TYR A 158 -20.10 2.49 -2.10
CA TYR A 158 -20.45 3.55 -1.16
C TYR A 158 -21.58 4.44 -1.69
N ILE A 159 -21.61 4.70 -3.00
CA ILE A 159 -22.71 5.44 -3.63
C ILE A 159 -24.01 4.65 -3.49
N LEU A 160 -24.02 3.37 -3.83
CA LEU A 160 -25.22 2.54 -3.81
C LEU A 160 -25.73 2.24 -2.39
N ASN A 161 -24.83 1.99 -1.44
CA ASN A 161 -25.20 1.50 -0.11
C ASN A 161 -25.27 2.60 0.96
N LEU A 162 -24.67 3.78 0.73
CA LEU A 162 -24.62 4.85 1.73
C LEU A 162 -25.21 6.15 1.20
N ILE A 163 -24.74 6.67 0.07
CA ILE A 163 -25.18 7.97 -0.45
C ILE A 163 -26.63 7.89 -0.95
N LEU A 164 -26.98 6.89 -1.77
CA LEU A 164 -28.31 6.77 -2.35
C LEU A 164 -29.42 6.56 -1.29
N PRO A 165 -29.27 5.67 -0.29
CA PRO A 165 -30.23 5.55 0.80
C PRO A 165 -30.37 6.84 1.62
N THR A 166 -29.26 7.54 1.87
CA THR A 166 -29.26 8.82 2.59
C THR A 166 -30.04 9.88 1.82
N CYS A 167 -29.81 10.03 0.51
CA CYS A 167 -30.57 10.93 -0.34
C CYS A 167 -32.06 10.58 -0.36
N ALA A 168 -32.41 9.29 -0.40
CA ALA A 168 -33.80 8.85 -0.35
C ALA A 168 -34.47 9.23 0.99
N LEU A 169 -33.78 9.08 2.12
CA LEU A 169 -34.29 9.52 3.42
C LEU A 169 -34.53 11.04 3.47
N TYR A 170 -33.61 11.85 2.94
CA TYR A 170 -33.81 13.31 2.87
C TYR A 170 -34.98 13.72 1.96
N LEU A 171 -35.17 13.01 0.84
CA LEU A 171 -36.32 13.26 -0.04
C LEU A 171 -37.65 12.86 0.64
N LEU A 172 -37.66 11.76 1.40
CA LEU A 172 -38.81 11.33 2.19
C LEU A 172 -39.12 12.32 3.31
N ASP A 173 -38.10 12.84 4.01
CA ASP A 173 -38.25 13.88 5.03
C ASP A 173 -38.94 15.13 4.48
N MET A 174 -38.46 15.63 3.33
CA MET A 174 -39.09 16.75 2.63
C MET A 174 -40.52 16.45 2.19
N ALA A 175 -40.78 15.26 1.65
CA ALA A 175 -42.13 14.87 1.21
C ALA A 175 -43.13 14.79 2.38
N VAL A 176 -42.71 14.27 3.54
CA VAL A 176 -43.56 14.18 4.75
C VAL A 176 -43.81 15.57 5.35
N LEU A 177 -42.81 16.46 5.33
CA LEU A 177 -42.94 17.82 5.85
C LEU A 177 -44.02 18.60 5.10
N PHE A 178 -43.98 18.58 3.77
CA PHE A 178 -44.91 19.31 2.89
C PHE A 178 -46.20 18.55 2.54
N GLY A 179 -46.29 17.26 2.87
CA GLY A 179 -47.45 16.43 2.58
C GLY A 179 -48.67 16.72 3.48
N PRO A 180 -49.90 16.49 2.98
CA PRO A 180 -51.12 16.56 3.77
C PRO A 180 -51.29 15.27 4.58
N SER A 181 -50.53 15.14 5.66
CA SER A 181 -50.61 14.02 6.61
C SER A 181 -50.96 14.51 8.03
N SER A 182 -51.54 13.62 8.83
CA SER A 182 -51.87 13.94 10.22
C SER A 182 -50.61 14.14 11.07
N LEU A 183 -50.71 14.91 12.14
CA LEU A 183 -49.58 15.17 13.04
C LEU A 183 -48.99 13.87 13.63
N GLU A 184 -49.86 12.91 13.96
CA GLU A 184 -49.48 11.62 14.53
C GLU A 184 -48.65 10.78 13.54
N GLU A 185 -49.08 10.71 12.28
CA GLU A 185 -48.32 10.05 11.22
C GLU A 185 -46.97 10.73 10.98
N LYS A 186 -46.93 12.08 10.94
CA LYS A 186 -45.69 12.84 10.76
C LYS A 186 -44.66 12.53 11.85
N ILE A 187 -45.08 12.47 13.11
CA ILE A 187 -44.20 12.12 14.23
C ILE A 187 -43.65 10.71 14.08
N SER A 188 -44.51 9.73 13.76
CA SER A 188 -44.09 8.34 13.56
C SER A 188 -43.06 8.20 12.42
N PHE A 189 -43.27 8.91 11.31
CA PHE A 189 -42.31 8.93 10.19
C PHE A 189 -40.98 9.59 10.58
N GLN A 190 -41.00 10.69 11.33
CA GLN A 190 -39.77 11.36 11.76
C GLN A 190 -38.90 10.45 12.64
N ILE A 191 -39.53 9.69 13.55
CA ILE A 191 -38.83 8.72 14.40
C ILE A 191 -38.15 7.64 13.53
N ALA A 192 -38.85 7.14 12.51
CA ALA A 192 -38.28 6.16 11.58
C ALA A 192 -37.09 6.71 10.78
N ILE A 193 -37.16 7.97 10.33
CA ILE A 193 -36.06 8.64 9.62
C ILE A 193 -34.84 8.83 10.53
N ILE A 194 -35.03 9.26 11.78
CA ILE A 194 -33.95 9.42 12.78
C ILE A 194 -33.29 8.06 13.07
N LEU A 195 -34.08 6.99 13.20
CA LEU A 195 -33.55 5.65 13.40
C LEU A 195 -32.72 5.21 12.18
N GLY A 196 -33.24 5.41 10.96
CA GLY A 196 -32.55 5.09 9.71
C GLY A 196 -31.23 5.84 9.53
N SER A 197 -31.22 7.15 9.81
CA SER A 197 -29.99 7.96 9.75
C SER A 197 -28.98 7.56 10.81
N SER A 198 -29.43 7.20 12.02
CA SER A 198 -28.56 6.68 13.08
C SER A 198 -27.90 5.36 12.68
N MET A 199 -28.64 4.45 12.05
CA MET A 199 -28.07 3.19 11.54
C MET A 199 -27.03 3.45 10.45
N LEU A 200 -27.29 4.38 9.52
CA LEU A 200 -26.32 4.76 8.49
C LEU A 200 -25.06 5.41 9.08
N ALA A 201 -25.20 6.25 10.11
CA ALA A 201 -24.08 6.86 10.81
C ALA A 201 -23.21 5.82 11.53
N VAL A 202 -23.81 4.78 12.13
CA VAL A 202 -23.08 3.66 12.73
C VAL A 202 -22.32 2.86 11.66
N ILE A 203 -22.94 2.59 10.52
CA ILE A 203 -22.27 1.93 9.39
C ILE A 203 -21.08 2.76 8.93
N LEU A 204 -21.26 4.08 8.75
CA LEU A 204 -20.20 5.01 8.38
C LEU A 204 -19.06 5.04 9.40
N ASN A 205 -19.37 5.01 10.70
CA ASN A 205 -18.35 4.98 11.75
C ASN A 205 -17.52 3.69 11.70
N ASN A 206 -18.14 2.55 11.44
CA ASN A 206 -17.46 1.26 11.36
C ASN A 206 -16.56 1.10 10.13
N ILE A 207 -16.83 1.82 9.03
CA ILE A 207 -16.02 1.76 7.79
C ILE A 207 -14.88 2.77 7.77
N LEU A 208 -15.00 3.87 8.51
CA LEU A 208 -13.97 4.91 8.55
C LEU A 208 -12.85 4.51 9.49
N PRO A 209 -11.58 4.67 9.08
CA PRO A 209 -10.47 4.44 9.99
C PRO A 209 -10.52 5.47 11.13
N THR A 210 -10.32 5.00 12.36
CA THR A 210 -10.30 5.83 13.58
C THR A 210 -9.13 6.82 13.63
N SER A 211 -8.22 6.78 12.66
CA SER A 211 -6.90 7.43 12.69
C SER A 211 -6.76 8.69 11.82
N SER A 212 -7.85 9.34 11.38
CA SER A 212 -7.70 10.55 10.56
C SER A 212 -7.65 11.84 11.39
N ASN A 213 -6.57 12.60 11.20
CA ASN A 213 -6.39 13.94 11.77
C ASN A 213 -7.45 14.97 11.31
N LYS A 214 -8.29 14.65 10.31
CA LYS A 214 -9.38 15.50 9.83
C LYS A 214 -10.63 14.65 9.54
N PRO A 215 -11.81 15.02 10.07
CA PRO A 215 -13.04 14.29 9.77
C PRO A 215 -13.37 14.37 8.26
N PRO A 216 -14.04 13.35 7.70
CA PRO A 216 -14.48 13.36 6.30
C PRO A 216 -15.59 14.39 6.09
N MET A 217 -15.68 14.99 4.90
CA MET A 217 -16.74 15.97 4.57
C MET A 217 -18.16 15.41 4.71
N ILE A 218 -18.32 14.08 4.60
CA ILE A 218 -19.62 13.41 4.75
C ILE A 218 -20.09 13.31 6.21
N GLY A 219 -19.19 13.55 7.18
CA GLY A 219 -19.51 13.56 8.62
C GLY A 219 -19.71 14.97 9.19
N THR A 220 -19.52 16.02 8.38
CA THR A 220 -19.68 17.43 8.80
C THR A 220 -21.02 18.04 8.39
N HIS A 221 -21.84 17.32 7.63
CA HIS A 221 -23.17 17.72 7.15
C HIS A 221 -24.20 16.64 7.50
#